data_AF-A0A453AUR1-F1
#
_entry.id   AF-A0A453AUR1-F1
#
_cell.length_a   1.000
_cell.length_b   1.000
_cell.length_c   1.000
_cell.angle_alpha   90.00
_cell.angle_beta   90.00
_cell.angle_gamma   90.00
#
_symmetry.space_group_name_H-M   'P 1'
#
loop_
_entity.id
_entity.type
_entity.pdbx_description
1 polymer ?
#
loop_
_entity_poly.entity_id
_entity_poly.type
_entity_poly.pdbx_seq_one_letter_code
_entity_poly.pdbx_strand_id
1 'polypeptide(L)'
;VEEEETTTKATGRPAPAAAAAEAGRKEADRVEALPGQPSGVDFSQYAGYVTVDPAAGRALFYYLAEAVGGNGDGSSSKGKPLLLWLNGGPGCSSLGYGAMEELGPFRVMSDGKTLYRNPYSWNHAANVLFLESPAGVGYSYSNTTADYGRSGDNRTAEDAYLFLANWMERFPEYKGREFYITGESYAGHYVPQLAHAILRHASPAINLKGIMIDNFDPCTDYYVEAYLNRPDVQKAMHANVTRLDHPWSACSDVLTRWVDSAKTVLPIIRELMKNNIRVWVYSGDTDGRVPVTSSRLSVNQLQLPVAAKWRPWFSSTKGAGEVGGYIVQYKGDLSLVTVRGAGHEVPSYQPR
;
A
#
# COMPACT_ATOMS: atom_id res chain seq x y z
N VAL A 1 33.38 33.33 -23.98
CA VAL A 1 32.25 32.63 -24.63
C VAL A 1 31.31 32.30 -23.50
N GLU A 2 30.24 33.09 -23.39
CA GLU A 2 29.16 32.90 -22.43
C GLU A 2 28.43 31.59 -22.78
N GLU A 3 28.21 30.72 -21.81
CA GLU A 3 27.29 29.58 -21.96
C GLU A 3 25.92 29.99 -21.45
N GLU A 4 24.97 29.98 -22.38
CA GLU A 4 23.59 30.40 -22.25
C GLU A 4 22.80 29.31 -21.51
N GLU A 5 22.32 29.64 -20.31
CA GLU A 5 21.50 28.78 -19.48
C GLU A 5 20.06 28.72 -20.06
N THR A 6 19.79 27.70 -20.86
CA THR A 6 18.47 27.46 -21.45
C THR A 6 17.54 26.82 -20.41
N THR A 7 16.77 27.68 -19.73
CA THR A 7 15.65 27.28 -18.87
C THR A 7 14.50 26.75 -19.72
N THR A 8 14.39 25.43 -19.83
CA THR A 8 13.19 24.78 -20.39
C THR A 8 12.10 24.75 -19.33
N LYS A 9 11.10 25.63 -19.49
CA LYS A 9 9.81 25.57 -18.79
C LYS A 9 9.17 24.19 -19.06
N ALA A 10 8.97 23.40 -18.02
CA ALA A 10 8.12 22.21 -18.07
C ALA A 10 6.70 22.63 -18.43
N THR A 11 6.27 22.35 -19.66
CA THR A 11 4.89 22.46 -20.09
C THR A 11 4.06 21.42 -19.33
N GLY A 12 3.12 21.88 -18.50
CA GLY A 12 2.21 21.02 -17.76
C GLY A 12 1.47 20.07 -18.71
N ARG A 13 1.52 18.76 -18.41
CA ARG A 13 0.65 17.77 -19.06
C ARG A 13 -0.80 18.10 -18.74
N PRO A 14 -1.74 17.99 -19.71
CA PRO A 14 -3.15 18.17 -19.43
C PRO A 14 -3.61 17.07 -18.46
N ALA A 15 -4.51 17.43 -17.53
CA ALA A 15 -5.18 16.46 -16.66
C ALA A 15 -5.84 15.37 -17.53
N PRO A 16 -5.73 14.08 -17.17
CA PRO A 16 -6.16 13.00 -18.04
C PRO A 16 -7.68 13.04 -18.24
N ALA A 17 -8.12 13.11 -19.50
CA ALA A 17 -9.53 13.10 -19.91
C ALA A 17 -10.31 11.86 -19.42
N ALA A 18 -9.63 10.80 -19.00
CA ALA A 18 -10.22 9.62 -18.37
C ALA A 18 -10.82 9.92 -16.98
N ALA A 19 -10.24 10.85 -16.22
CA ALA A 19 -10.65 11.14 -14.85
C ALA A 19 -12.05 11.77 -14.77
N ALA A 20 -12.45 12.54 -15.79
CA ALA A 20 -13.78 13.14 -15.89
C ALA A 20 -14.90 12.11 -16.16
N ALA A 21 -14.58 10.93 -16.73
CA ALA A 21 -15.57 9.89 -17.03
C ALA A 21 -15.91 9.01 -15.81
N GLU A 22 -15.10 9.05 -14.75
CA GLU A 22 -15.21 8.18 -13.56
C GLU A 22 -15.76 8.88 -12.30
N ALA A 23 -15.96 10.20 -12.36
CA ALA A 23 -16.39 11.00 -11.21
C ALA A 23 -17.74 10.49 -10.64
N GLY A 24 -17.75 10.17 -9.34
CA GLY A 24 -18.97 9.79 -8.60
C GLY A 24 -19.52 8.40 -8.88
N ARG A 25 -18.70 7.46 -9.39
CA ARG A 25 -19.11 6.08 -9.70
C ARG A 25 -18.67 5.02 -8.69
N LYS A 26 -18.22 5.38 -7.48
CA LYS A 26 -17.72 4.41 -6.50
C LYS A 26 -18.66 3.23 -6.24
N GLU A 27 -19.97 3.44 -6.28
CA GLU A 27 -20.97 2.39 -6.03
C GLU A 27 -20.94 1.28 -7.09
N ALA A 28 -20.42 1.55 -8.29
CA ALA A 28 -20.18 0.50 -9.29
C ALA A 28 -19.08 -0.48 -8.86
N ASP A 29 -18.18 -0.05 -7.98
CA ASP A 29 -17.09 -0.86 -7.44
C ASP A 29 -17.49 -1.50 -6.10
N ARG A 30 -18.72 -1.30 -5.61
CA ARG A 30 -19.16 -1.82 -4.32
C ARG A 30 -19.13 -3.34 -4.31
N VAL A 31 -18.52 -3.91 -3.27
CA VAL A 31 -18.52 -5.35 -3.00
C VAL A 31 -19.60 -5.63 -1.96
N GLU A 32 -20.75 -6.17 -2.39
CA GLU A 32 -21.88 -6.45 -1.49
C GLU A 32 -21.51 -7.46 -0.39
N ALA A 33 -20.88 -8.56 -0.79
CA ALA A 33 -20.31 -9.55 0.11
C ALA A 33 -19.28 -10.39 -0.63
N LEU A 34 -18.17 -10.69 0.04
CA LEU A 34 -17.23 -11.68 -0.44
C LEU A 34 -17.77 -13.10 -0.19
N PRO A 35 -17.58 -14.05 -1.12
CA PRO A 35 -17.95 -15.46 -0.89
C PRO A 35 -17.29 -16.00 0.38
N GLY A 36 -18.07 -16.60 1.28
CA GLY A 36 -17.55 -17.11 2.55
C GLY A 36 -17.28 -16.03 3.61
N GLN A 37 -17.59 -14.75 3.36
CA GLN A 37 -17.51 -13.73 4.42
C GLN A 37 -18.54 -13.98 5.54
N PRO A 38 -18.19 -13.69 6.80
CA PRO A 38 -19.14 -13.81 7.91
C PRO A 38 -20.27 -12.78 7.78
N SER A 39 -21.44 -13.09 8.35
CA SER A 39 -22.53 -12.11 8.46
C SER A 39 -22.20 -11.00 9.47
N GLY A 40 -22.88 -9.85 9.37
CA GLY A 40 -22.71 -8.75 10.32
C GLY A 40 -21.44 -7.89 10.10
N VAL A 41 -20.97 -7.81 8.86
CA VAL A 41 -19.91 -6.86 8.46
C VAL A 41 -20.42 -5.43 8.62
N ASP A 42 -19.65 -4.61 9.34
CA ASP A 42 -20.01 -3.26 9.83
C ASP A 42 -19.15 -2.16 9.16
N PHE A 43 -18.74 -2.41 7.92
CA PHE A 43 -18.01 -1.48 7.05
C PHE A 43 -18.36 -1.72 5.59
N SER A 44 -18.15 -0.71 4.75
CA SER A 44 -18.28 -0.85 3.29
C SER A 44 -16.95 -1.26 2.66
N GLN A 45 -17.02 -2.02 1.58
CA GLN A 45 -15.86 -2.47 0.83
C GLN A 45 -16.09 -2.26 -0.67
N TYR A 46 -15.02 -1.91 -1.37
CA TYR A 46 -15.05 -1.58 -2.78
C TYR A 46 -13.84 -2.21 -3.47
N ALA A 47 -14.01 -2.69 -4.69
CA ALA A 47 -12.95 -3.27 -5.48
C ALA A 47 -13.17 -2.99 -6.96
N GLY A 48 -12.08 -2.81 -7.69
CA GLY A 48 -12.18 -2.53 -9.11
C GLY A 48 -10.86 -2.05 -9.69
N TYR A 49 -10.96 -1.42 -10.86
CA TYR A 49 -9.80 -1.00 -11.64
C TYR A 49 -9.79 0.51 -11.85
N VAL A 50 -8.59 1.07 -11.82
CA VAL A 50 -8.34 2.44 -12.29
C VAL A 50 -7.30 2.40 -13.41
N THR A 51 -7.66 3.01 -14.54
CA THR A 51 -6.77 3.08 -15.70
C THR A 51 -5.65 4.10 -15.46
N VAL A 52 -4.40 3.69 -15.66
CA VAL A 52 -3.21 4.55 -15.48
C VAL A 52 -2.53 4.89 -16.81
N ASP A 53 -2.71 4.05 -17.84
CA ASP A 53 -2.24 4.30 -19.21
C ASP A 53 -3.27 3.79 -20.22
N PRO A 54 -4.16 4.66 -20.72
CA PRO A 54 -5.18 4.26 -21.70
C PRO A 54 -4.60 3.74 -23.02
N ALA A 55 -3.44 4.24 -23.44
CA ALA A 55 -2.82 3.84 -24.71
C ALA A 55 -2.25 2.43 -24.63
N ALA A 56 -1.64 2.08 -23.51
CA ALA A 56 -1.17 0.71 -23.25
C ALA A 56 -2.30 -0.24 -22.82
N GLY A 57 -3.47 0.29 -22.46
CA GLY A 57 -4.54 -0.45 -21.80
C GLY A 57 -4.10 -0.96 -20.41
N ARG A 58 -3.32 -0.15 -19.68
CA ARG A 58 -2.78 -0.49 -18.36
C ARG A 58 -3.71 0.02 -17.27
N ALA A 59 -4.13 -0.88 -16.39
CA ALA A 59 -4.99 -0.58 -15.26
C ALA A 59 -4.51 -1.31 -14.00
N LEU A 60 -4.64 -0.65 -12.85
CA LEU A 60 -4.32 -1.23 -11.56
C LEU A 60 -5.59 -1.58 -10.79
N PHE A 61 -5.61 -2.77 -10.21
CA PHE A 61 -6.66 -3.28 -9.35
C PHE A 61 -6.46 -2.80 -7.91
N TYR A 62 -7.56 -2.51 -7.22
CA TYR A 62 -7.56 -2.15 -5.81
C TYR A 62 -8.67 -2.86 -5.04
N TYR A 63 -8.46 -2.97 -3.73
CA TYR A 63 -9.49 -3.31 -2.75
C TYR A 63 -9.45 -2.27 -1.62
N LEU A 64 -10.57 -1.61 -1.36
CA LEU A 64 -10.77 -0.67 -0.27
C LEU A 64 -11.65 -1.33 0.81
N ALA A 65 -11.13 -1.42 2.02
CA ALA A 65 -11.93 -1.67 3.21
C ALA A 65 -12.11 -0.37 3.98
N GLU A 66 -13.32 0.18 4.00
CA GLU A 66 -13.61 1.37 4.80
C GLU A 66 -13.48 1.08 6.29
N ALA A 67 -13.35 2.15 7.06
CA ALA A 67 -13.17 2.02 8.48
C ALA A 67 -14.42 1.48 9.18
N VAL A 68 -14.21 0.59 10.16
CA VAL A 68 -15.28 -0.02 10.97
C VAL A 68 -16.16 1.05 11.64
N GLY A 69 -17.47 0.79 11.63
CA GLY A 69 -18.51 1.67 12.16
C GLY A 69 -19.10 2.60 11.10
N GLY A 70 -18.57 2.58 9.86
CA GLY A 70 -19.09 3.22 8.65
C GLY A 70 -20.38 2.59 8.17
N ASN A 71 -21.54 3.04 8.65
CA ASN A 71 -22.86 2.52 8.22
C ASN A 71 -23.26 2.94 6.77
N GLY A 72 -22.31 3.14 5.86
CA GLY A 72 -22.57 3.50 4.46
C GLY A 72 -23.14 4.91 4.22
N ASP A 73 -23.56 5.63 5.27
CA ASP A 73 -24.00 7.04 5.21
C ASP A 73 -22.85 8.05 5.24
N GLY A 74 -21.61 7.54 5.39
CA GLY A 74 -20.38 8.31 5.49
C GLY A 74 -20.21 9.11 6.78
N SER A 75 -21.06 8.97 7.81
CA SER A 75 -20.98 9.86 8.99
C SER A 75 -19.84 9.51 9.95
N SER A 76 -19.49 8.23 10.08
CA SER A 76 -18.41 7.75 10.96
C SER A 76 -17.10 7.46 10.22
N SER A 77 -17.14 7.19 8.91
CA SER A 77 -15.93 7.04 8.09
C SER A 77 -15.28 8.38 7.74
N LYS A 78 -16.03 9.50 7.73
CA LYS A 78 -15.55 10.85 7.35
C LYS A 78 -14.37 11.39 8.17
N GLY A 79 -14.20 10.94 9.41
CA GLY A 79 -13.13 11.45 10.28
C GLY A 79 -11.82 10.65 10.26
N LYS A 80 -11.84 9.39 9.81
CA LYS A 80 -10.66 8.53 9.84
C LYS A 80 -9.79 8.69 8.60
N PRO A 81 -8.45 8.59 8.71
CA PRO A 81 -7.53 8.80 7.59
C PRO A 81 -7.71 7.75 6.49
N LEU A 82 -7.14 8.03 5.32
CA LEU A 82 -6.91 7.05 4.26
C LEU A 82 -5.49 6.48 4.39
N LEU A 83 -5.36 5.17 4.32
CA LEU A 83 -4.09 4.46 4.39
C LEU A 83 -3.95 3.57 3.16
N LEU A 84 -2.95 3.85 2.33
CA LEU A 84 -2.56 2.99 1.21
C LEU A 84 -1.61 1.91 1.73
N TRP A 85 -1.88 0.65 1.40
CA TRP A 85 -0.99 -0.49 1.67
C TRP A 85 -0.40 -1.04 0.37
N LEU A 86 0.92 -1.28 0.38
CA LEU A 86 1.70 -1.85 -0.72
C LEU A 86 2.56 -3.01 -0.20
N ASN A 87 2.32 -4.24 -0.64
CA ASN A 87 3.31 -5.31 -0.46
C ASN A 87 4.47 -5.14 -1.46
N GLY A 88 5.56 -5.87 -1.21
CA GLY A 88 6.83 -5.75 -1.93
C GLY A 88 7.03 -6.75 -3.06
N GLY A 89 8.03 -7.63 -2.91
CA GLY A 89 8.47 -8.59 -3.92
C GLY A 89 9.85 -8.26 -4.50
N PRO A 90 9.98 -7.42 -5.55
CA PRO A 90 8.94 -6.67 -6.26
C PRO A 90 7.92 -7.58 -6.96
N GLY A 91 6.67 -7.13 -7.06
CA GLY A 91 5.62 -7.85 -7.81
C GLY A 91 4.67 -8.71 -6.97
N CYS A 92 4.65 -8.55 -5.64
CA CYS A 92 3.75 -9.30 -4.77
C CYS A 92 2.45 -8.53 -4.48
N SER A 93 1.35 -9.28 -4.31
CA SER A 93 0.01 -8.73 -4.21
C SER A 93 -0.28 -8.12 -2.84
N SER A 94 -0.73 -6.86 -2.85
CA SER A 94 -1.28 -6.18 -1.68
C SER A 94 -2.64 -6.71 -1.24
N LEU A 95 -3.39 -7.31 -2.17
CA LEU A 95 -4.66 -7.97 -1.84
C LEU A 95 -4.40 -9.29 -1.14
N GLY A 96 -3.47 -10.09 -1.67
CA GLY A 96 -3.13 -11.40 -1.12
C GLY A 96 -2.57 -11.29 0.30
N TYR A 97 -1.36 -10.77 0.42
CA TYR A 97 -0.68 -10.69 1.71
C TYR A 97 -1.33 -9.64 2.63
N GLY A 98 -1.32 -8.38 2.23
CA GLY A 98 -1.84 -7.28 3.04
C GLY A 98 -3.30 -7.48 3.49
N ALA A 99 -4.20 -7.68 2.52
CA ALA A 99 -5.63 -7.71 2.84
C ALA A 99 -6.12 -9.06 3.39
N MET A 100 -5.58 -10.18 2.93
CA MET A 100 -6.09 -11.52 3.26
C MET A 100 -5.23 -12.29 4.27
N GLU A 101 -3.98 -11.89 4.54
CA GLU A 101 -3.04 -12.60 5.43
C GLU A 101 -2.51 -11.73 6.59
N GLU A 102 -2.50 -10.41 6.46
CA GLU A 102 -1.82 -9.51 7.41
C GLU A 102 -2.71 -8.52 8.17
N LEU A 103 -3.27 -7.50 7.54
CA LEU A 103 -3.89 -6.38 8.26
C LEU A 103 -5.27 -6.02 7.75
N GLY A 104 -5.71 -6.64 6.65
CA GLY A 104 -7.07 -6.48 6.17
C GLY A 104 -8.13 -7.09 7.09
N PRO A 105 -9.41 -6.83 6.77
CA PRO A 105 -10.53 -7.09 7.66
C PRO A 105 -10.87 -8.58 7.78
N PHE A 106 -10.39 -9.40 6.85
CA PHE A 106 -10.68 -10.82 6.77
C PHE A 106 -9.40 -11.63 6.63
N ARG A 107 -9.52 -12.92 6.96
CA ARG A 107 -8.50 -13.93 6.77
C ARG A 107 -9.09 -15.13 6.07
N VAL A 108 -8.32 -15.73 5.16
CA VAL A 108 -8.73 -16.95 4.46
C VAL A 108 -8.47 -18.16 5.36
N MET A 109 -9.50 -19.00 5.53
CA MET A 109 -9.37 -20.28 6.22
C MET A 109 -8.60 -21.28 5.36
N SER A 110 -8.07 -22.34 6.00
CA SER A 110 -7.30 -23.40 5.32
C SER A 110 -8.10 -24.20 4.28
N ASP A 111 -9.42 -24.02 4.21
CA ASP A 111 -10.27 -24.60 3.17
C ASP A 111 -10.22 -23.81 1.84
N GLY A 112 -9.54 -22.66 1.80
CA GLY A 112 -9.46 -21.76 0.65
C GLY A 112 -10.83 -21.20 0.24
N LYS A 113 -11.83 -21.24 1.14
CA LYS A 113 -13.22 -20.94 0.80
C LYS A 113 -13.93 -20.04 1.80
N THR A 114 -13.60 -20.18 3.07
CA THR A 114 -14.26 -19.48 4.17
C THR A 114 -13.38 -18.32 4.61
N LEU A 115 -14.00 -17.18 4.92
CA LEU A 115 -13.32 -16.06 5.54
C LEU A 115 -13.70 -15.96 7.02
N TYR A 116 -12.77 -15.55 7.86
CA TYR A 116 -13.05 -15.13 9.23
C TYR A 116 -12.61 -13.69 9.47
N ARG A 117 -13.29 -13.00 10.39
CA ARG A 117 -13.01 -11.59 10.71
C ARG A 117 -11.66 -11.49 11.44
N ASN A 118 -10.82 -10.55 11.01
CA ASN A 118 -9.60 -10.20 11.72
C ASN A 118 -9.93 -9.17 12.82
N PRO A 119 -9.86 -9.53 14.12
CA PRO A 119 -10.19 -8.62 15.21
C PRO A 119 -9.17 -7.49 15.40
N TYR A 120 -8.01 -7.56 14.75
CA TYR A 120 -6.94 -6.58 14.83
C TYR A 120 -6.69 -5.87 13.49
N SER A 121 -7.67 -5.91 12.58
CA SER A 121 -7.52 -5.25 11.28
C SER A 121 -7.27 -3.75 11.42
N TRP A 122 -6.41 -3.24 10.54
CA TRP A 122 -6.11 -1.81 10.51
C TRP A 122 -7.29 -0.95 10.07
N ASN A 123 -8.33 -1.54 9.48
CA ASN A 123 -9.56 -0.79 9.19
C ASN A 123 -10.35 -0.41 10.46
N HIS A 124 -9.94 -0.85 11.64
CA HIS A 124 -10.40 -0.25 12.90
C HIS A 124 -9.87 1.19 13.09
N ALA A 125 -8.72 1.53 12.52
CA ALA A 125 -8.05 2.83 12.68
C ALA A 125 -8.14 3.73 11.44
N ALA A 126 -8.23 3.16 10.23
CA ALA A 126 -8.20 3.91 8.97
C ALA A 126 -9.15 3.32 7.92
N ASN A 127 -9.36 4.03 6.81
CA ASN A 127 -9.87 3.43 5.57
C ASN A 127 -8.66 2.87 4.83
N VAL A 128 -8.62 1.56 4.59
CA VAL A 128 -7.41 0.90 4.10
C VAL A 128 -7.59 0.52 2.63
N LEU A 129 -6.73 1.07 1.79
CA LEU A 129 -6.69 0.87 0.35
C LEU A 129 -5.51 -0.04 0.00
N PHE A 130 -5.79 -1.26 -0.44
CA PHE A 130 -4.81 -2.23 -0.90
C PHE A 130 -4.68 -2.09 -2.42
N LEU A 131 -3.49 -1.77 -2.91
CA LEU A 131 -3.25 -1.55 -4.35
C LEU A 131 -2.34 -2.65 -4.90
N GLU A 132 -2.80 -3.38 -5.90
CA GLU A 132 -1.97 -4.34 -6.63
C GLU A 132 -1.12 -3.59 -7.65
N SER A 133 0.17 -3.42 -7.37
CA SER A 133 1.09 -2.64 -8.19
C SER A 133 2.46 -3.33 -8.27
N PRO A 134 3.14 -3.31 -9.43
CA PRO A 134 2.73 -2.69 -10.70
C PRO A 134 1.73 -3.54 -11.52
N ALA A 135 1.41 -3.11 -12.75
CA ALA A 135 0.65 -3.94 -13.69
C ALA A 135 1.35 -5.28 -13.95
N GLY A 136 0.57 -6.37 -13.91
CA GLY A 136 1.03 -7.75 -13.88
C GLY A 136 0.93 -8.40 -12.49
N VAL A 137 0.79 -7.60 -11.43
CA VAL A 137 0.59 -8.11 -10.06
C VAL A 137 -0.87 -8.43 -9.80
N GLY A 138 -1.14 -9.66 -9.37
CA GLY A 138 -2.47 -10.12 -9.03
C GLY A 138 -3.46 -9.93 -10.18
N TYR A 139 -4.47 -9.08 -9.99
CA TYR A 139 -5.44 -8.77 -11.01
C TYR A 139 -5.09 -7.56 -11.88
N SER A 140 -4.08 -6.76 -11.51
CA SER A 140 -3.62 -5.61 -12.29
C SER A 140 -2.98 -6.05 -13.61
N TYR A 141 -3.25 -5.34 -14.70
CA TYR A 141 -2.86 -5.79 -16.04
C TYR A 141 -2.44 -4.67 -16.99
N SER A 142 -1.81 -5.06 -18.09
CA SER A 142 -1.60 -4.25 -19.28
C SER A 142 -1.97 -5.05 -20.53
N ASN A 143 -2.69 -4.41 -21.46
CA ASN A 143 -2.94 -4.98 -22.78
C ASN A 143 -1.69 -4.97 -23.68
N THR A 144 -0.60 -4.34 -23.22
CA THR A 144 0.68 -4.27 -23.94
C THR A 144 1.70 -5.19 -23.26
N THR A 145 1.93 -6.39 -23.80
CA THR A 145 2.82 -7.41 -23.19
C THR A 145 4.23 -6.90 -22.89
N ALA A 146 4.77 -5.99 -23.72
CA ALA A 146 6.09 -5.39 -23.49
C ALA A 146 6.18 -4.57 -22.18
N ASP A 147 5.05 -4.20 -21.57
CA ASP A 147 5.06 -3.53 -20.28
C ASP A 147 5.62 -4.40 -19.18
N TYR A 148 5.38 -5.72 -19.20
CA TYR A 148 5.81 -6.62 -18.13
C TYR A 148 7.33 -6.83 -18.08
N GLY A 149 8.05 -6.57 -19.19
CA GLY A 149 9.51 -6.55 -19.25
C GLY A 149 10.14 -5.18 -19.01
N ARG A 150 9.33 -4.16 -18.72
CA ARG A 150 9.73 -2.75 -18.53
C ARG A 150 9.36 -2.19 -17.16
N SER A 151 8.92 -3.04 -16.22
CA SER A 151 8.61 -2.64 -14.85
C SER A 151 9.87 -2.24 -14.10
N GLY A 152 9.73 -1.27 -13.21
CA GLY A 152 10.85 -0.72 -12.47
C GLY A 152 10.39 0.38 -11.51
N ASP A 153 11.30 0.81 -10.63
CA ASP A 153 11.01 1.74 -9.53
C ASP A 153 10.29 3.02 -10.00
N ASN A 154 10.82 3.70 -11.02
CA ASN A 154 10.26 4.96 -11.50
C ASN A 154 8.86 4.81 -12.10
N ARG A 155 8.66 3.83 -12.98
CA ARG A 155 7.35 3.63 -13.62
C ARG A 155 6.29 3.24 -12.60
N THR A 156 6.66 2.38 -11.64
CA THR A 156 5.76 1.92 -10.58
C THR A 156 5.29 3.09 -9.71
N ALA A 157 6.19 4.01 -9.36
CA ALA A 157 5.83 5.21 -8.60
C ALA A 157 4.91 6.17 -9.38
N GLU A 158 5.18 6.40 -10.66
CA GLU A 158 4.34 7.28 -11.51
C GLU A 158 2.95 6.66 -11.76
N ASP A 159 2.87 5.37 -12.07
CA ASP A 159 1.60 4.68 -12.27
C ASP A 159 0.75 4.67 -10.98
N ALA A 160 1.37 4.45 -9.81
CA ALA A 160 0.67 4.51 -8.53
C ALA A 160 0.21 5.94 -8.18
N TYR A 161 0.96 6.97 -8.56
CA TYR A 161 0.50 8.36 -8.46
C TYR A 161 -0.73 8.62 -9.35
N LEU A 162 -0.67 8.20 -10.62
CA LEU A 162 -1.79 8.34 -11.56
C LEU A 162 -3.03 7.58 -11.09
N PHE A 163 -2.83 6.39 -10.53
CA PHE A 163 -3.88 5.63 -9.86
C PHE A 163 -4.53 6.47 -8.76
N LEU A 164 -3.77 7.02 -7.81
CA LEU A 164 -4.32 7.81 -6.70
C LEU A 164 -5.07 9.06 -7.20
N ALA A 165 -4.50 9.77 -8.18
CA ALA A 165 -5.12 10.95 -8.76
C ALA A 165 -6.47 10.62 -9.39
N ASN A 166 -6.55 9.56 -10.19
CA ASN A 166 -7.79 9.13 -10.84
C ASN A 166 -8.78 8.51 -9.85
N TRP A 167 -8.29 7.70 -8.91
CA TRP A 167 -9.10 7.05 -7.87
C TRP A 167 -9.79 8.06 -6.96
N MET A 168 -9.12 9.16 -6.61
CA MET A 168 -9.73 10.24 -5.82
C MET A 168 -10.80 11.03 -6.59
N GLU A 169 -10.80 11.02 -7.93
CA GLU A 169 -11.95 11.54 -8.68
C GLU A 169 -13.19 10.63 -8.54
N ARG A 170 -12.96 9.32 -8.46
CA ARG A 170 -14.01 8.32 -8.24
C ARG A 170 -14.53 8.32 -6.80
N PHE A 171 -13.65 8.54 -5.82
CA PHE A 171 -13.97 8.67 -4.39
C PHE A 171 -13.63 10.07 -3.85
N PRO A 172 -14.39 11.11 -4.24
CA PRO A 172 -14.08 12.50 -3.91
C PRO A 172 -14.07 12.82 -2.40
N GLU A 173 -14.74 12.01 -1.57
CA GLU A 173 -14.77 12.15 -0.11
C GLU A 173 -13.40 11.89 0.58
N TYR A 174 -12.44 11.33 -0.15
CA TYR A 174 -11.08 11.13 0.33
C TYR A 174 -10.12 12.26 -0.10
N LYS A 175 -10.53 13.18 -0.98
CA LYS A 175 -9.72 14.34 -1.35
C LYS A 175 -9.45 15.23 -0.13
N GLY A 176 -8.19 15.62 0.05
CA GLY A 176 -7.74 16.48 1.16
C GLY A 176 -7.72 15.79 2.53
N ARG A 177 -8.20 14.54 2.62
CA ARG A 177 -8.15 13.76 3.86
C ARG A 177 -6.72 13.38 4.21
N GLU A 178 -6.42 13.27 5.50
CA GLU A 178 -5.12 12.77 5.94
C GLU A 178 -4.81 11.43 5.27
N PHE A 179 -3.70 11.41 4.54
CA PHE A 179 -3.30 10.26 3.74
C PHE A 179 -1.95 9.73 4.22
N TYR A 180 -1.87 8.41 4.38
CA TYR A 180 -0.66 7.70 4.76
C TYR A 180 -0.34 6.63 3.72
N ILE A 181 0.94 6.49 3.38
CA ILE A 181 1.41 5.40 2.51
C ILE A 181 2.20 4.44 3.36
N THR A 182 1.76 3.20 3.36
CA THR A 182 2.36 2.13 4.15
C THR A 182 2.67 0.98 3.24
N GLY A 183 3.67 0.18 3.58
CA GLY A 183 3.97 -0.99 2.79
C GLY A 183 5.15 -1.74 3.31
N GLU A 184 5.40 -2.88 2.68
CA GLU A 184 6.22 -3.94 3.22
C GLU A 184 7.35 -4.39 2.27
N SER A 185 8.52 -4.75 2.82
CA SER A 185 9.65 -5.36 2.12
C SER A 185 10.18 -4.49 0.97
N TYR A 186 10.08 -4.92 -0.29
CA TYR A 186 10.45 -4.09 -1.44
C TYR A 186 9.63 -2.80 -1.53
N ALA A 187 8.50 -2.68 -0.82
CA ALA A 187 7.81 -1.41 -0.68
C ALA A 187 8.61 -0.39 0.14
N GLY A 188 9.70 -0.77 0.80
CA GLY A 188 10.75 0.16 1.25
C GLY A 188 11.33 1.01 0.10
N HIS A 189 11.21 0.56 -1.15
CA HIS A 189 11.43 1.35 -2.36
C HIS A 189 10.14 2.02 -2.85
N TYR A 190 9.02 1.28 -2.94
CA TYR A 190 7.76 1.81 -3.48
C TYR A 190 7.23 3.01 -2.70
N VAL A 191 7.17 2.89 -1.37
CA VAL A 191 6.56 3.87 -0.47
C VAL A 191 7.27 5.23 -0.54
N PRO A 192 8.61 5.34 -0.36
CA PRO A 192 9.29 6.62 -0.49
C PRO A 192 9.21 7.20 -1.91
N GLN A 193 9.29 6.36 -2.95
CA GLN A 193 9.29 6.83 -4.34
C GLN A 193 7.90 7.35 -4.76
N LEU A 194 6.82 6.70 -4.33
CA LEU A 194 5.46 7.21 -4.51
C LEU A 194 5.24 8.52 -3.74
N ALA A 195 5.68 8.58 -2.47
CA ALA A 195 5.61 9.81 -1.69
C ALA A 195 6.35 10.97 -2.38
N HIS A 196 7.52 10.70 -2.96
CA HIS A 196 8.27 11.68 -3.74
C HIS A 196 7.55 12.07 -5.05
N ALA A 197 6.94 11.13 -5.76
CA ALA A 197 6.12 11.43 -6.93
C ALA A 197 4.95 12.37 -6.56
N ILE A 198 4.25 12.10 -5.45
CA ILE A 198 3.18 12.97 -4.94
C ILE A 198 3.69 14.38 -4.65
N LEU A 199 4.85 14.54 -4.01
CA LEU A 199 5.45 15.84 -3.75
C LEU A 199 5.83 16.58 -5.06
N ARG A 200 6.43 15.87 -6.03
CA ARG A 200 6.83 16.46 -7.33
C ARG A 200 5.64 16.94 -8.15
N HIS A 201 4.55 16.19 -8.13
CA HIS A 201 3.31 16.58 -8.84
C HIS A 201 2.50 17.62 -8.08
N ALA A 202 2.74 17.80 -6.78
CA ALA A 202 2.11 18.80 -5.92
C ALA A 202 0.56 18.80 -5.99
N SER A 203 -0.05 17.61 -6.07
CA SER A 203 -1.50 17.47 -6.19
C SER A 203 -2.21 17.95 -4.92
N PRO A 204 -3.09 18.98 -4.99
CA PRO A 204 -3.81 19.48 -3.82
C PRO A 204 -4.86 18.49 -3.28
N ALA A 205 -5.22 17.47 -4.07
CA ALA A 205 -6.15 16.43 -3.66
C ALA A 205 -5.52 15.45 -2.66
N ILE A 206 -4.19 15.28 -2.67
CA ILE A 206 -3.48 14.29 -1.85
C ILE A 206 -2.82 14.99 -0.66
N ASN A 207 -3.39 14.84 0.53
CA ASN A 207 -2.86 15.42 1.77
C ASN A 207 -2.01 14.40 2.51
N LEU A 208 -0.83 14.09 1.95
CA LEU A 208 0.14 13.15 2.53
C LEU A 208 0.64 13.64 3.90
N LYS A 209 0.48 12.81 4.93
CA LYS A 209 0.91 13.13 6.32
C LYS A 209 2.08 12.27 6.80
N GLY A 210 2.22 11.07 6.28
CA GLY A 210 3.29 10.19 6.72
C GLY A 210 3.44 8.94 5.86
N ILE A 211 4.58 8.30 6.04
CA ILE A 211 4.87 7.00 5.45
C ILE A 211 5.28 5.98 6.50
N MET A 212 4.99 4.70 6.24
CA MET A 212 5.39 3.59 7.09
C MET A 212 5.94 2.42 6.26
N ILE A 213 7.05 1.82 6.70
CA ILE A 213 7.69 0.71 5.99
C ILE A 213 7.82 -0.49 6.93
N ASP A 214 7.33 -1.64 6.47
CA ASP A 214 7.27 -2.96 7.10
C ASP A 214 8.07 -4.03 6.29
N ASN A 215 7.96 -5.30 6.66
CA ASN A 215 8.77 -6.47 6.28
C ASN A 215 7.85 -7.72 5.98
N PHE A 216 8.15 -8.70 5.07
CA PHE A 216 7.28 -9.75 4.37
C PHE A 216 7.39 -11.30 4.64
N ASP A 217 6.35 -12.06 5.01
CA ASP A 217 6.28 -13.52 5.38
C ASP A 217 5.70 -14.58 4.38
N PRO A 218 6.41 -15.35 3.54
CA PRO A 218 5.79 -16.21 2.50
C PRO A 218 5.00 -17.48 2.94
N CYS A 219 4.47 -17.64 4.16
CA CYS A 219 4.02 -18.96 4.66
C CYS A 219 2.50 -19.27 4.60
N THR A 220 1.63 -18.41 4.04
CA THR A 220 0.17 -18.65 3.98
C THR A 220 -0.49 -18.48 2.60
N ASP A 221 0.31 -18.28 1.56
CA ASP A 221 -0.12 -17.97 0.20
C ASP A 221 -1.05 -19.01 -0.46
N TYR A 222 -0.85 -20.31 -0.20
CA TYR A 222 -1.62 -21.39 -0.85
C TYR A 222 -3.14 -21.26 -0.69
N TYR A 223 -3.61 -20.89 0.50
CA TYR A 223 -5.05 -20.79 0.76
C TYR A 223 -5.65 -19.53 0.13
N VAL A 224 -4.88 -18.45 0.13
CA VAL A 224 -5.27 -17.17 -0.49
C VAL A 224 -5.28 -17.28 -2.00
N GLU A 225 -4.30 -17.95 -2.59
CA GLU A 225 -4.28 -18.28 -4.01
C GLU A 225 -5.48 -19.13 -4.41
N ALA A 226 -5.82 -20.15 -3.61
CA ALA A 226 -7.02 -20.95 -3.83
C ALA A 226 -8.31 -20.11 -3.76
N TYR A 227 -8.40 -19.17 -2.82
CA TYR A 227 -9.57 -18.32 -2.63
C TYR A 227 -9.74 -17.28 -3.76
N LEU A 228 -8.68 -16.54 -4.09
CA LEU A 228 -8.70 -15.47 -5.09
C LEU A 228 -8.78 -16.00 -6.53
N ASN A 229 -8.48 -17.28 -6.77
CA ASN A 229 -8.75 -17.90 -8.07
C ASN A 229 -10.18 -18.43 -8.25
N ARG A 230 -11.05 -18.35 -7.24
CA ARG A 230 -12.44 -18.78 -7.40
C ARG A 230 -13.23 -17.81 -8.30
N PRO A 231 -14.01 -18.32 -9.28
CA PRO A 231 -14.79 -17.46 -10.17
C PRO A 231 -15.84 -16.58 -9.47
N ASP A 232 -16.43 -17.07 -8.39
CA ASP A 232 -17.41 -16.30 -7.60
C ASP A 232 -16.74 -15.19 -6.78
N VAL A 233 -15.51 -15.41 -6.31
CA VAL A 233 -14.70 -14.38 -5.64
C VAL A 233 -14.27 -13.30 -6.63
N GLN A 234 -13.74 -13.69 -7.79
CA GLN A 234 -13.37 -12.75 -8.86
C GLN A 234 -14.57 -11.91 -9.30
N LYS A 235 -15.73 -12.54 -9.47
CA LYS A 235 -16.98 -11.83 -9.79
C LYS A 235 -17.38 -10.84 -8.69
N ALA A 236 -17.31 -11.25 -7.42
CA ALA A 236 -17.68 -10.38 -6.30
C ALA A 236 -16.75 -9.16 -6.16
N MET A 237 -15.47 -9.33 -6.50
CA MET A 237 -14.44 -8.30 -6.48
C MET A 237 -14.40 -7.44 -7.76
N HIS A 238 -15.26 -7.70 -8.74
CA HIS A 238 -15.20 -7.10 -10.08
C HIS A 238 -13.82 -7.28 -10.74
N ALA A 239 -13.14 -8.39 -10.45
CA ALA A 239 -11.78 -8.71 -10.87
C ALA A 239 -11.76 -9.61 -12.12
N ASN A 240 -10.57 -9.76 -12.72
CA ASN A 240 -10.32 -10.62 -13.90
C ASN A 240 -11.25 -10.32 -15.10
N VAL A 241 -11.61 -9.06 -15.29
CA VAL A 241 -12.61 -8.63 -16.30
C VAL A 241 -12.14 -8.83 -17.74
N THR A 242 -10.83 -8.85 -17.96
CA THR A 242 -10.20 -9.06 -19.26
C THR A 242 -9.91 -10.53 -19.57
N ARG A 243 -10.17 -11.46 -18.64
CA ARG A 243 -9.74 -12.86 -18.69
C ARG A 243 -8.23 -12.96 -18.87
N LEU A 244 -7.51 -12.67 -17.79
CA LEU A 244 -6.07 -12.87 -17.69
C LEU A 244 -5.69 -14.27 -18.19
N ASP A 245 -4.57 -14.34 -18.90
CA ASP A 245 -4.04 -15.59 -19.48
C ASP A 245 -3.29 -16.45 -18.45
N HIS A 246 -3.28 -16.02 -17.19
CA HIS A 246 -2.70 -16.67 -16.03
C HIS A 246 -3.65 -16.58 -14.83
N PRO A 247 -3.57 -17.52 -13.87
CA PRO A 247 -4.27 -17.40 -12.60
C PRO A 247 -3.72 -16.24 -11.78
N TRP A 248 -4.50 -15.76 -10.81
CA TRP A 248 -3.96 -14.89 -9.76
C TRP A 248 -2.90 -15.68 -8.98
N SER A 249 -1.76 -15.06 -8.70
CA SER A 249 -0.71 -15.62 -7.83
C SER A 249 -0.23 -14.57 -6.83
N ALA A 250 0.31 -15.03 -5.71
CA ALA A 250 0.71 -14.14 -4.61
C ALA A 250 1.84 -13.19 -4.99
N CYS A 251 2.76 -13.64 -5.85
CA CYS A 251 3.73 -12.79 -6.54
C CYS A 251 3.71 -13.08 -8.04
N SER A 252 3.74 -12.02 -8.84
CA SER A 252 3.56 -12.08 -10.28
C SER A 252 4.62 -12.91 -11.00
N ASP A 253 4.18 -13.91 -11.77
CA ASP A 253 5.02 -14.69 -12.66
C ASP A 253 5.26 -14.03 -14.04
N VAL A 254 4.46 -13.03 -14.41
CA VAL A 254 4.54 -12.38 -15.73
C VAL A 254 5.53 -11.21 -15.78
N LEU A 255 5.92 -10.68 -14.62
CA LEU A 255 6.97 -9.68 -14.49
C LEU A 255 8.33 -10.34 -14.74
N THR A 256 8.82 -10.21 -15.97
CA THR A 256 10.04 -10.91 -16.42
C THR A 256 11.34 -10.15 -16.14
N ARG A 257 11.25 -8.83 -15.91
CA ARG A 257 12.44 -8.00 -15.68
C ARG A 257 12.10 -6.74 -14.88
N TRP A 258 12.90 -6.47 -13.85
CA TRP A 258 12.94 -5.20 -13.15
C TRP A 258 14.05 -4.32 -13.74
N VAL A 259 13.71 -3.18 -14.34
CA VAL A 259 14.63 -2.40 -15.19
C VAL A 259 15.42 -1.35 -14.45
N ASP A 260 14.92 -0.86 -13.32
CA ASP A 260 15.60 0.07 -12.43
C ASP A 260 15.28 -0.21 -10.97
N SER A 261 16.32 -0.23 -10.14
CA SER A 261 16.25 -0.35 -8.69
C SER A 261 17.24 0.63 -8.08
N ALA A 262 16.75 1.65 -7.38
CA ALA A 262 17.61 2.61 -6.73
C ALA A 262 18.49 1.89 -5.68
N LYS A 263 19.79 2.24 -5.56
CA LYS A 263 20.65 1.61 -4.53
C LYS A 263 20.25 1.99 -3.10
N THR A 264 19.54 3.11 -2.95
CA THR A 264 19.11 3.64 -1.66
C THR A 264 17.96 4.63 -1.84
N VAL A 265 17.08 4.69 -0.85
CA VAL A 265 16.00 5.68 -0.74
C VAL A 265 16.29 6.79 0.28
N LEU A 266 17.47 6.78 0.92
CA LEU A 266 17.81 7.75 1.96
C LEU A 266 17.73 9.23 1.53
N PRO A 267 18.15 9.62 0.30
CA PRO A 267 17.96 10.99 -0.17
C PRO A 267 16.48 11.40 -0.21
N ILE A 268 15.61 10.48 -0.63
CA ILE A 268 14.16 10.70 -0.67
C ILE A 268 13.62 10.85 0.75
N ILE A 269 14.01 9.98 1.69
CA ILE A 269 13.60 10.09 3.10
C ILE A 269 13.98 11.47 3.68
N ARG A 270 15.18 11.98 3.38
CA ARG A 270 15.58 13.35 3.81
C ARG A 270 14.66 14.42 3.23
N GLU A 271 14.25 14.28 1.98
CA GLU A 271 13.35 15.23 1.32
C GLU A 271 11.94 15.17 1.92
N LEU A 272 11.41 13.98 2.19
CA LEU A 272 10.12 13.79 2.87
C LEU A 272 10.11 14.48 4.23
N MET A 273 11.16 14.26 5.03
CA MET A 273 11.30 14.91 6.34
C MET A 273 11.36 16.44 6.25
N LYS A 274 12.07 16.99 5.25
CA LYS A 274 12.11 18.45 5.00
C LYS A 274 10.73 19.02 4.66
N ASN A 275 9.85 18.21 4.09
CA ASN A 275 8.47 18.56 3.76
C ASN A 275 7.47 18.22 4.88
N ASN A 276 7.96 18.02 6.12
CA ASN A 276 7.15 17.70 7.31
C ASN A 276 6.32 16.40 7.17
N ILE A 277 6.79 15.46 6.35
CA ILE A 277 6.19 14.13 6.25
C ILE A 277 6.81 13.25 7.33
N ARG A 278 5.96 12.67 8.18
CA ARG A 278 6.39 11.75 9.25
C ARG A 278 6.89 10.43 8.64
N VAL A 279 8.03 9.92 9.11
CA VAL A 279 8.61 8.67 8.60
C VAL A 279 8.72 7.65 9.72
N TRP A 280 8.05 6.50 9.55
CA TRP A 280 8.17 5.37 10.46
C TRP A 280 8.80 4.19 9.72
N VAL A 281 9.90 3.70 10.26
CA VAL A 281 10.52 2.44 9.84
C VAL A 281 10.30 1.46 10.97
N TYR A 282 9.62 0.35 10.74
CA TYR A 282 9.47 -0.68 11.75
C TYR A 282 9.89 -2.05 11.21
N SER A 283 10.32 -2.92 12.11
CA SER A 283 10.83 -4.23 11.74
C SER A 283 10.58 -5.24 12.86
N GLY A 284 10.16 -6.45 12.51
CA GLY A 284 10.14 -7.56 13.44
C GLY A 284 11.55 -7.98 13.83
N ASP A 285 11.79 -8.24 15.12
CA ASP A 285 13.14 -8.52 15.63
C ASP A 285 13.65 -9.95 15.38
N THR A 286 12.82 -10.82 14.81
CA THR A 286 13.20 -12.17 14.37
C THR A 286 13.34 -12.32 12.85
N ASP A 287 13.16 -11.23 12.10
CA ASP A 287 13.29 -11.23 10.64
C ASP A 287 14.75 -11.44 10.18
N GLY A 288 14.96 -12.45 9.34
CA GLY A 288 16.24 -12.74 8.70
C GLY A 288 16.42 -12.16 7.29
N ARG A 289 15.34 -11.70 6.62
CA ARG A 289 15.37 -11.13 5.27
C ARG A 289 15.70 -9.63 5.30
N VAL A 290 15.01 -8.85 6.13
CA VAL A 290 15.26 -7.41 6.31
C VAL A 290 15.46 -7.13 7.81
N PRO A 291 16.57 -7.62 8.40
CA PRO A 291 16.76 -7.61 9.84
C PRO A 291 16.81 -6.19 10.41
N VAL A 292 16.34 -6.00 11.66
CA VAL A 292 16.41 -4.73 12.42
C VAL A 292 17.81 -4.08 12.31
N THR A 293 18.87 -4.88 12.32
CA THR A 293 20.25 -4.39 12.19
C THR A 293 20.47 -3.63 10.88
N SER A 294 19.94 -4.14 9.76
CA SER A 294 20.05 -3.49 8.45
C SER A 294 19.27 -2.17 8.40
N SER A 295 18.02 -2.16 8.87
CA SER A 295 17.18 -0.96 8.99
C SER A 295 17.86 0.09 9.85
N ARG A 296 18.43 -0.31 11.00
CA ARG A 296 19.16 0.58 11.90
C ARG A 296 20.43 1.14 11.26
N LEU A 297 21.22 0.33 10.56
CA LEU A 297 22.41 0.80 9.86
C LEU A 297 22.06 1.80 8.75
N SER A 298 21.01 1.54 7.98
CA SER A 298 20.50 2.46 6.95
C SER A 298 20.04 3.79 7.54
N VAL A 299 19.23 3.77 8.60
CA VAL A 299 18.78 5.00 9.30
C VAL A 299 19.97 5.76 9.88
N ASN A 300 20.98 5.08 10.42
CA ASN A 300 22.18 5.73 10.96
C ASN A 300 22.99 6.49 9.90
N GLN A 301 22.94 6.09 8.61
CA GLN A 301 23.59 6.85 7.53
C GLN A 301 22.96 8.24 7.30
N LEU A 302 21.74 8.47 7.80
CA LEU A 302 21.13 9.80 7.77
C LEU A 302 21.82 10.78 8.75
N GLN A 303 22.59 10.27 9.72
CA GLN A 303 23.30 11.06 10.73
C GLN A 303 22.37 12.05 11.48
N LEU A 304 21.13 11.62 11.73
CA LEU A 304 20.14 12.45 12.41
C LEU A 304 20.41 12.51 13.92
N PRO A 305 20.25 13.67 14.57
CA PRO A 305 20.30 13.75 16.02
C PRO A 305 19.16 12.93 16.66
N VAL A 306 19.46 12.23 17.75
CA VAL A 306 18.45 11.50 18.52
C VAL A 306 17.58 12.48 19.31
N ALA A 307 16.27 12.42 19.08
CA ALA A 307 15.26 13.22 19.79
C ALA A 307 14.77 12.52 21.06
N ALA A 308 14.56 11.21 21.01
CA ALA A 308 14.27 10.37 22.17
C ALA A 308 15.08 9.07 22.07
N LYS A 309 15.80 8.76 23.15
CA LYS A 309 16.67 7.58 23.22
C LYS A 309 15.88 6.29 23.06
N TRP A 310 16.59 5.25 22.62
CA TRP A 310 16.09 3.88 22.55
C TRP A 310 15.43 3.47 23.86
N ARG A 311 14.16 3.07 23.79
CA ARG A 311 13.32 2.75 24.95
C ARG A 311 12.26 1.73 24.56
N PRO A 312 11.74 0.94 25.52
CA PRO A 312 10.64 0.04 25.24
C PRO A 312 9.36 0.81 24.89
N TRP A 313 8.50 0.20 24.08
CA TRP A 313 7.09 0.52 23.97
C TRP A 313 6.25 -0.68 24.42
N PHE A 314 5.01 -0.43 24.84
CA PHE A 314 4.16 -1.43 25.48
C PHE A 314 2.89 -1.69 24.67
N SER A 315 2.44 -2.95 24.62
CA SER A 315 1.27 -3.41 23.86
C SER A 315 -0.08 -2.91 24.38
N SER A 316 -0.10 -2.16 25.49
CA SER A 316 -1.29 -1.53 26.04
C SER A 316 -0.96 -0.15 26.58
N THR A 317 -1.81 0.82 26.25
CA THR A 317 -1.80 2.18 26.81
C THR A 317 -2.74 2.33 28.00
N LYS A 318 -3.55 1.30 28.32
CA LYS A 318 -4.63 1.35 29.32
C LYS A 318 -4.39 0.47 30.56
N GLY A 319 -3.16 0.00 30.81
CA GLY A 319 -2.84 -0.85 31.97
C GLY A 319 -1.46 -1.52 31.87
N ALA A 320 -1.27 -2.65 32.56
CA ALA A 320 -0.06 -3.46 32.46
C ALA A 320 0.01 -4.13 31.07
N GLY A 321 0.71 -3.47 30.15
CA GLY A 321 1.10 -4.05 28.86
C GLY A 321 2.43 -4.79 28.96
N GLU A 322 2.64 -5.74 28.08
CA GLU A 322 3.98 -6.31 27.88
C GLU A 322 4.82 -5.38 27.00
N VAL A 323 6.14 -5.54 27.05
CA VAL A 323 7.03 -4.88 26.09
C VAL A 323 6.70 -5.41 24.70
N GLY A 324 6.12 -4.56 23.85
CA GLY A 324 5.82 -4.88 22.46
C GLY A 324 7.04 -4.75 21.56
N GLY A 325 8.07 -4.03 22.02
CA GLY A 325 9.35 -3.87 21.33
C GLY A 325 10.04 -2.59 21.78
N TYR A 326 10.84 -2.01 20.90
CA TYR A 326 11.63 -0.81 21.20
C TYR A 326 11.47 0.26 20.14
N ILE A 327 11.75 1.50 20.52
CA ILE A 327 11.67 2.64 19.61
C ILE A 327 12.78 3.63 19.94
N VAL A 328 13.36 4.20 18.88
CA VAL A 328 14.19 5.41 18.94
C VAL A 328 13.59 6.45 18.00
N GLN A 329 13.56 7.69 18.46
CA GLN A 329 13.04 8.82 17.68
C GLN A 329 14.17 9.78 17.37
N TYR A 330 14.26 10.20 16.11
CA TYR A 330 15.24 11.13 15.60
C TYR A 330 14.59 12.49 15.32
N LYS A 331 15.39 13.56 15.29
CA LYS A 331 14.92 14.88 14.89
C LYS A 331 14.44 14.85 13.44
N GLY A 332 13.36 15.57 13.15
CA GLY A 332 12.69 15.57 11.84
C GLY A 332 11.64 14.47 11.68
N ASP A 333 11.01 14.04 12.79
CA ASP A 333 9.89 13.10 12.82
C ASP A 333 10.11 11.73 12.16
N LEU A 334 11.36 11.25 12.22
CA LEU A 334 11.71 9.87 11.88
C LEU A 334 11.75 8.99 13.14
N SER A 335 11.01 7.88 13.12
CA SER A 335 11.04 6.87 14.18
C SER A 335 11.49 5.52 13.62
N LEU A 336 12.42 4.86 14.31
CA LEU A 336 12.76 3.46 14.10
C LEU A 336 12.14 2.64 15.23
N VAL A 337 11.31 1.66 14.88
CA VAL A 337 10.56 0.82 15.82
C VAL A 337 10.92 -0.64 15.59
N THR A 338 11.02 -1.43 16.65
CA THR A 338 11.07 -2.88 16.56
C THR A 338 9.83 -3.48 17.15
N VAL A 339 9.40 -4.63 16.62
CA VAL A 339 8.31 -5.41 17.18
C VAL A 339 8.86 -6.74 17.65
N ARG A 340 8.69 -7.01 18.95
CA ARG A 340 9.29 -8.14 19.65
C ARG A 340 8.57 -9.43 19.27
N GLY A 341 9.32 -10.44 18.86
CA GLY A 341 8.79 -11.75 18.48
C GLY A 341 7.99 -11.72 17.17
N ALA A 342 8.25 -10.72 16.33
CA ALA A 342 7.69 -10.63 14.99
C ALA A 342 8.73 -11.04 13.94
N GLY A 343 8.28 -11.78 12.92
CA GLY A 343 9.05 -12.19 11.75
C GLY A 343 9.17 -11.06 10.73
N HIS A 344 9.23 -11.42 9.44
CA HIS A 344 9.22 -10.44 8.36
C HIS A 344 7.83 -9.73 8.44
N GLU A 345 6.70 -10.42 8.25
CA GLU A 345 5.32 -9.87 8.43
C GLU A 345 4.97 -9.53 9.88
N VAL A 346 5.16 -8.28 10.28
CA VAL A 346 4.85 -7.88 11.65
C VAL A 346 3.37 -8.08 12.02
N PRO A 347 2.38 -7.69 11.18
CA PRO A 347 0.97 -7.81 11.54
C PRO A 347 0.46 -9.25 11.58
N SER A 348 1.11 -10.21 10.90
CA SER A 348 0.71 -11.62 10.98
C SER A 348 1.26 -12.31 12.23
N TYR A 349 2.48 -11.96 12.67
CA TYR A 349 3.11 -12.52 13.88
C TYR A 349 2.62 -11.85 15.17
N GLN A 350 2.51 -10.52 15.18
CA GLN A 350 2.13 -9.70 16.32
C GLN A 350 0.96 -8.78 15.94
N PRO A 351 -0.25 -9.34 15.74
CA PRO A 351 -1.39 -8.58 15.19
C PRO A 351 -1.94 -7.48 16.11
N ARG A 352 -1.75 -7.59 17.43
CA ARG A 352 -2.28 -6.67 18.44
C ARG A 352 -1.30 -5.56 18.77
#